data_AF-A0AAW8KBZ8-F1
#
_entry.id   AF-A0AAW8KBZ8-F1
#
_cell.length_a   1.000
_cell.length_b   1.000
_cell.length_c   1.000
_cell.angle_alpha   90.00
_cell.angle_beta   90.00
_cell.angle_gamma   90.00
#
_symmetry.space_group_name_H-M   'P 1'
#
loop_
_entity.id
_entity.type
_entity.pdbx_description
1 polymer ?
#
loop_
_entity_poly.entity_id
_entity_poly.type
_entity_poly.pdbx_seq_one_letter_code
_entity_poly.pdbx_strand_id
1 'polypeptide(L)' 'MADLVNRWGADCKGKNGYSQVAAVVGATYPEVIKSLREKYDRMFFLVPGYGAQGGSGKSVQYAFDRFGHGAAVCASRSIL' A
#
# COMPACT_ATOMS: atom_id res chain seq x y z
N MET A 1 8.79 -9.01 -7.85
CA MET A 1 9.38 -8.20 -6.75
C MET A 1 8.50 -8.22 -5.50
N ALA A 2 7.19 -7.95 -5.60
CA ALA A 2 6.27 -8.04 -4.44
C ALA A 2 6.26 -9.42 -3.76
N ASP A 3 6.49 -10.51 -4.51
CA ASP A 3 6.60 -11.86 -3.96
C ASP A 3 7.78 -12.00 -2.97
N LEU A 4 8.88 -11.27 -3.19
CA LEU A 4 10.02 -11.26 -2.26
C LEU A 4 9.67 -10.56 -0.96
N VAL A 5 8.93 -9.44 -1.06
CA VAL A 5 8.47 -8.69 0.11
C VAL A 5 7.49 -9.52 0.94
N ASN A 6 6.57 -10.25 0.29
CA ASN A 6 5.69 -11.19 0.97
C ASN A 6 6.46 -12.36 1.62
N ARG A 7 7.50 -12.88 0.94
CA ARG A 7 8.34 -13.96 1.47
C ARG A 7 9.13 -13.50 2.70
N TRP A 8 9.81 -12.36 2.65
CA TRP A 8 10.51 -11.79 3.81
C TRP A 8 9.54 -11.39 4.91
N GLY A 9 8.34 -10.97 4.52
CA GLY A 9 7.29 -10.58 5.43
C GLY A 9 6.56 -11.73 6.13
N ALA A 10 6.76 -12.97 5.69
CA ALA A 10 6.04 -14.14 6.20
C ALA A 10 6.34 -14.42 7.67
N ASP A 11 7.62 -14.31 8.06
CA ASP A 11 8.10 -14.54 9.43
C ASP A 11 7.96 -13.30 10.33
N CYS A 12 7.71 -12.13 9.73
CA CYS A 12 7.61 -10.85 10.44
C CYS A 12 6.16 -10.35 10.55
N LYS A 13 5.19 -11.24 10.76
CA LYS A 13 3.79 -10.85 10.97
C LYS A 13 3.61 -10.29 12.38
N GLY A 14 3.14 -9.04 12.47
CA GLY A 14 2.83 -8.39 13.74
C GLY A 14 1.51 -8.87 14.36
N LYS A 15 1.22 -8.38 15.57
CA LYS A 15 0.01 -8.72 16.34
C LYS A 15 -1.31 -8.42 15.60
N ASN A 16 -1.29 -7.45 14.69
CA ASN A 16 -2.45 -7.02 13.90
C ASN A 16 -2.59 -7.79 12.57
N GLY A 17 -1.80 -8.86 12.37
CA GLY A 17 -1.89 -9.72 11.19
C GLY A 17 -1.15 -9.22 9.95
N TYR A 18 -0.74 -7.95 9.89
CA TYR A 18 0.09 -7.41 8.82
C TYR A 18 1.57 -7.72 8.98
N SER A 19 2.27 -7.84 7.85
CA SER A 19 3.73 -7.92 7.87
C SER A 19 4.38 -6.60 8.27
N GLN A 20 5.48 -6.67 9.02
CA GLN A 20 6.38 -5.55 9.27
C GLN A 20 7.18 -5.16 8.02
N VAL A 21 7.22 -6.01 6.99
CA VAL A 21 7.81 -5.70 5.69
C VAL A 21 6.72 -5.20 4.76
N ALA A 22 6.90 -3.98 4.25
CA ALA A 22 5.94 -3.29 3.40
C ALA A 22 6.47 -3.10 1.98
N ALA A 23 5.56 -2.96 1.01
CA ALA A 23 5.90 -2.50 -0.34
C ALA A 23 5.58 -1.02 -0.50
N VAL A 24 6.45 -0.30 -1.21
CA VAL A 24 6.18 1.06 -1.66
C VAL A 24 5.54 0.99 -3.05
N VAL A 25 4.33 1.53 -3.19
CA VAL A 25 3.58 1.51 -4.46
C VAL A 25 3.04 2.90 -4.75
N GLY A 26 3.40 3.48 -5.90
CA GLY A 26 3.00 4.84 -6.25
C GLY A 26 1.50 4.98 -6.49
N ALA A 27 0.90 6.05 -5.97
CA ALA A 27 -0.52 6.39 -6.12
C ALA A 27 -0.98 6.62 -7.58
N THR A 28 -0.05 6.75 -8.52
CA THR A 28 -0.29 7.01 -9.94
C THR A 28 -0.65 5.76 -10.74
N TYR A 29 -0.50 4.55 -10.17
CA TYR A 29 -0.79 3.27 -10.83
C TYR A 29 -1.84 2.45 -10.06
N PRO A 30 -3.14 2.84 -10.10
CA PRO A 30 -4.21 2.19 -9.34
C PRO A 30 -4.41 0.71 -9.67
N GLU A 31 -4.25 0.31 -10.94
CA GLU A 31 -4.41 -1.09 -11.37
C GLU A 31 -3.36 -2.02 -10.73
N VAL A 32 -2.13 -1.53 -10.57
CA VAL A 32 -1.05 -2.27 -9.91
C VAL A 32 -1.35 -2.41 -8.42
N ILE A 33 -1.80 -1.33 -7.77
CA ILE A 33 -2.19 -1.33 -6.36
C ILE A 33 -3.30 -2.37 -6.13
N LYS A 34 -4.34 -2.35 -6.95
CA LYS A 34 -5.48 -3.26 -6.86
C LYS A 34 -5.02 -4.72 -7.02
N SER A 35 -4.24 -5.02 -8.06
CA SER A 35 -3.72 -6.37 -8.30
C SER A 35 -2.84 -6.88 -7.15
N LEU A 36 -2.05 -6.00 -6.54
CA LEU A 36 -1.21 -6.35 -5.39
C LEU A 36 -2.03 -6.56 -4.12
N ARG A 37 -3.07 -5.76 -3.89
CA ARG A 37 -3.96 -5.92 -2.73
C ARG A 37 -4.80 -7.20 -2.84
N GLU A 38 -5.27 -7.55 -4.03
CA GLU A 38 -5.97 -8.82 -4.30
C GLU A 38 -5.06 -10.04 -4.08
N LYS A 39 -3.79 -9.94 -4.50
CA LYS A 39 -2.81 -11.03 -4.34
C LYS A 39 -2.28 -11.14 -2.90
N TYR A 40 -2.17 -10.03 -2.17
CA TYR A 40 -1.55 -9.95 -0.84
C TYR A 40 -2.41 -9.19 0.17
N ASP A 41 -3.39 -9.90 0.74
CA ASP A 41 -4.34 -9.35 1.72
C ASP A 41 -3.65 -8.73 2.96
N ARG A 42 -2.56 -9.35 3.43
CA ARG A 42 -1.87 -8.95 4.68
C ARG A 42 -0.56 -8.19 4.49
N MET A 43 -0.28 -7.75 3.27
CA MET A 43 0.87 -6.92 2.98
C MET A 43 0.56 -5.46 3.32
N PHE A 44 1.50 -4.76 3.97
CA PHE A 44 1.35 -3.34 4.22
C PHE A 44 1.89 -2.52 3.04
N PHE A 45 1.19 -1.45 2.67
CA PHE A 45 1.60 -0.56 1.57
C PHE A 45 1.95 0.83 2.05
N LEU A 46 3.05 1.36 1.54
CA LEU A 46 3.37 2.79 1.61
C LEU A 46 3.06 3.41 0.24
N VAL A 47 2.16 4.40 0.21
CA VAL A 47 1.61 4.95 -1.02
C VAL A 47 2.01 6.42 -1.20
N PRO A 48 3.19 6.69 -1.80
CA PRO A 48 3.61 8.04 -2.14
C PRO A 48 2.91 8.55 -3.41
N GLY A 49 2.92 9.87 -3.58
CA GLY A 49 2.44 10.51 -4.81
C GLY A 49 0.99 10.97 -4.79
N TYR A 50 0.35 10.96 -3.62
CA TYR A 50 -0.95 11.58 -3.45
C TYR A 50 -0.88 13.10 -3.62
N GLY A 51 -1.83 13.68 -4.36
CA GLY A 51 -1.94 15.12 -4.60
C GLY A 51 -0.98 15.60 -5.69
N ALA A 52 0.17 16.16 -5.30
CA ALA A 52 1.06 16.90 -6.20
C ALA A 52 1.65 16.08 -7.37
N GLN A 53 1.62 14.75 -7.30
CA GLN A 53 2.10 13.85 -8.35
C GLN A 53 0.96 13.22 -9.16
N GLY A 54 -0.28 13.68 -8.96
CA GLY A 54 -1.46 13.20 -9.70
C GLY A 54 -2.16 11.98 -9.09
N GLY A 55 -1.70 11.46 -7.95
CA GLY A 55 -2.44 10.46 -7.18
C GLY A 55 -3.72 11.04 -6.57
N SER A 56 -4.85 10.38 -6.76
CA SER A 56 -6.16 10.83 -6.28
C SER A 56 -6.69 9.94 -5.15
N GLY A 57 -7.69 10.41 -4.40
CA GLY A 57 -8.39 9.59 -3.38
C GLY A 57 -8.92 8.28 -3.97
N LYS A 58 -9.39 8.33 -5.22
CA LYS A 58 -9.92 7.17 -5.95
C LYS A 58 -8.84 6.16 -6.35
N SER A 59 -7.58 6.57 -6.48
CA SER A 59 -6.49 5.62 -6.80
C SER A 59 -5.93 4.97 -5.54
N VAL A 60 -5.80 5.73 -4.46
CA VAL A 60 -5.27 5.21 -3.19
C VAL A 60 -6.26 4.32 -2.43
N GLN A 61 -7.57 4.43 -2.69
CA GLN A 61 -8.57 3.58 -2.02
C GLN A 61 -8.28 2.08 -2.24
N TYR A 62 -7.76 1.70 -3.41
CA TYR A 62 -7.43 0.31 -3.73
C TYR A 62 -6.25 -0.23 -2.91
N ALA A 63 -5.50 0.68 -2.26
CA ALA A 63 -4.42 0.28 -1.37
C ALA A 63 -4.96 -0.14 -0.01
N PHE A 64 -6.22 0.08 0.36
CA PHE A 64 -6.73 -0.32 1.67
C PHE A 64 -7.43 -1.69 1.61
N ASP A 65 -7.50 -2.37 2.76
CA ASP A 65 -8.34 -3.56 2.91
C ASP A 65 -9.83 -3.19 3.08
N ARG A 66 -10.69 -4.19 3.20
CA ARG A 66 -12.14 -4.02 3.42
C ARG A 66 -12.52 -3.22 4.67
N PHE A 67 -11.59 -3.05 5.62
CA PHE A 67 -11.79 -2.32 6.87
C PHE A 67 -11.11 -0.94 6.86
N GLY A 68 -10.46 -0.54 5.75
CA GLY A 68 -9.74 0.72 5.65
C GLY A 68 -8.33 0.69 6.22
N HIS A 69 -7.73 -0.48 6.44
CA HIS A 69 -6.40 -0.68 7.00
C HIS A 69 -5.37 -1.12 5.94
N GLY A 70 -4.12 -1.28 6.37
CA GLY A 70 -3.08 -1.93 5.58
C GLY A 70 -2.32 -1.01 4.61
N ALA A 71 -2.59 0.29 4.60
CA ALA A 71 -1.82 1.25 3.83
C ALA A 71 -1.60 2.57 4.58
N ALA A 72 -0.47 3.21 4.28
CA ALA A 72 -0.16 4.57 4.67
C ALA A 72 0.05 5.44 3.42
N VAL A 73 -0.71 6.53 3.30
CA VAL A 73 -0.63 7.43 2.15
C VAL A 73 0.25 8.63 2.51
N CYS A 74 1.28 8.89 1.71
CA CYS A 74 2.17 10.03 1.89
C CYS A 74 1.73 11.20 1.01
N ALA A 75 1.33 12.29 1.66
CA ALA A 75 1.00 13.57 1.07
C ALA A 75 1.80 14.66 1.80
N SER A 76 2.66 15.39 1.07
CA SER A 76 3.53 16.42 1.67
C SER A 76 3.29 17.77 0.98
N ARG A 77 3.75 17.93 -0.27
CA ARG A 77 3.59 19.16 -1.07
C ARG A 77 2.15 19.57 -1.38
N SER A 78 1.19 18.67 -1.16
CA SER A 78 -0.25 18.96 -1.34
C SER A 78 -0.93 19.41 -0.06
N ILE A 79 -0.24 19.34 1.09
CA ILE A 79 -0.74 19.76 2.41
C ILE A 79 -0.02 21.03 2.86
N LEU A 80 1.29 21.13 2.58
CA LEU A 80 2.07 22.36 2.74
C LEU A 80 1.69 23.40 1.68
#